data_AF-A0A849QBJ6-F1
#
_entry.id   AF-A0A849QBJ6-F1
#
_cell.length_a   1.000
_cell.length_b   1.000
_cell.length_c   1.000
_cell.angle_alpha   90.00
_cell.angle_beta   90.00
_cell.angle_gamma   90.00
#
_symmetry.space_group_name_H-M   'P 1'
#
loop_
_entity.id
_entity.type
_entity.pdbx_description
1 polymer ?
#
loop_
_entity_poly.entity_id
_entity_poly.type
_entity_poly.pdbx_seq_one_letter_code
_entity_poly.pdbx_strand_id
1 'polypeptide(L)'
;MTREDVGSRGSLFRMAYDVLMVTSAQFWIVAAAPFYIGWFLSTREIWPNLDVILGMVIVGPMIAGSTLAYNAYTDVRIDLFNPRKAHLAYVAGWISPQVVLNLARGLVFMGLLLSPLLGWEFTVLIAITVLLSFLYSYPKTKLKGLAGGDVLVNMICLGVFIPLAGWAASGVSISEFPMCYLLPILFALGSLYCLTLVPDYEADRKAGYMTLAVALGQRPVIWLGFALLVASVVTNFASGIMGYVLSPDLVIRVWPIYGAQVALFIYYGSDVSYKRDARDHRDPVHRPRDRRGIDDVLTGWGLARVRAVSGDLLATIQEDGVTPTLHDLGTQSLGELLGDPDLARPVPSSRSPLKADLDQMVPLELGVQLAHDARAHSALADQHGGLDALTFCPQSVPLAVVHDKVTPHR
;
A
#
# COMPACT_ATOMS: atom_id res chain seq x y z
N MET A 1 42.74 -1.98 8.85
CA MET A 1 41.44 -1.29 8.72
C MET A 1 41.49 -0.04 9.58
N THR A 2 41.60 1.12 8.95
CA THR A 2 41.63 2.42 9.65
C THR A 2 40.21 2.83 10.04
N ARG A 3 40.07 3.73 11.03
CA ARG A 3 38.77 4.26 11.48
C ARG A 3 37.92 4.86 10.35
N GLU A 4 38.54 5.26 9.24
CA GLU A 4 37.88 5.76 8.03
C GLU A 4 37.15 4.66 7.23
N ASP A 5 37.67 3.42 7.21
CA ASP A 5 37.02 2.28 6.54
C ASP A 5 35.72 1.84 7.24
N VAL A 6 35.65 2.03 8.57
CA VAL A 6 34.47 1.71 9.38
C VAL A 6 33.40 2.79 9.22
N GLY A 7 33.80 4.06 9.06
CA GLY A 7 32.89 5.18 8.78
C GLY A 7 32.29 5.15 7.37
N SER A 8 33.09 4.78 6.35
CA SER A 8 32.63 4.72 4.96
C SER A 8 31.68 3.54 4.69
N ARG A 9 31.95 2.37 5.28
CA ARG A 9 31.06 1.20 5.19
C ARG A 9 29.72 1.44 5.90
N GLY A 10 29.72 2.11 7.04
CA GLY A 10 28.49 2.54 7.72
C GLY A 10 27.66 3.53 6.89
N SER A 11 28.33 4.40 6.13
CA SER A 11 27.68 5.37 5.23
C SER A 11 27.02 4.70 4.01
N LEU A 12 27.73 3.77 3.34
CA LEU A 12 27.20 3.03 2.20
C LEU A 12 26.01 2.14 2.56
N PHE A 13 26.11 1.40 3.68
CA PHE A 13 25.01 0.55 4.15
C PHE A 13 23.76 1.38 4.46
N ARG A 14 23.93 2.52 5.13
CA ARG A 14 22.83 3.44 5.42
C ARG A 14 22.21 4.01 4.15
N MET A 15 23.04 4.39 3.17
CA MET A 15 22.55 4.87 1.88
C MET A 15 21.72 3.81 1.14
N ALA A 16 22.21 2.56 1.09
CA ALA A 16 21.48 1.46 0.47
C ALA A 16 20.15 1.18 1.20
N TYR A 17 20.17 1.16 2.53
CA TYR A 17 18.96 1.04 3.35
C TYR A 17 17.96 2.15 3.05
N ASP A 18 18.39 3.41 3.04
CA ASP A 18 17.51 4.54 2.81
C ASP A 18 16.90 4.50 1.40
N VAL A 19 17.66 4.06 0.38
CA VAL A 19 17.13 3.83 -0.98
C VAL A 19 16.06 2.74 -0.98
N LEU A 20 16.31 1.60 -0.32
CA LEU A 20 15.34 0.51 -0.22
C LEU A 20 14.07 0.96 0.53
N MET A 21 14.19 1.80 1.55
CA MET A 21 13.04 2.32 2.30
C MET A 21 12.25 3.36 1.49
N VAL A 22 12.93 4.28 0.80
CA VAL A 22 12.29 5.29 -0.07
C VAL A 22 11.53 4.64 -1.24
N THR A 23 12.10 3.57 -1.80
CA THR A 23 11.43 2.76 -2.85
C THR A 23 10.49 1.69 -2.28
N SER A 24 10.42 1.61 -0.95
CA SER A 24 9.65 0.64 -0.15
C SER A 24 9.74 -0.79 -0.69
N ALA A 25 10.96 -1.33 -0.71
CA ALA A 25 11.29 -2.64 -1.26
C ALA A 25 10.42 -3.79 -0.74
N GLN A 26 9.93 -3.68 0.50
CA GLN A 26 8.99 -4.64 1.09
C GLN A 26 7.66 -4.78 0.33
N PHE A 27 7.28 -3.77 -0.48
CA PHE A 27 6.04 -3.78 -1.26
C PHE A 27 6.24 -4.17 -2.73
N TRP A 28 7.48 -4.39 -3.20
CA TRP A 28 7.71 -4.82 -4.60
C TRP A 28 7.05 -6.16 -4.90
N ILE A 29 6.95 -7.04 -3.90
CA ILE A 29 6.28 -8.33 -4.02
C ILE A 29 4.80 -8.20 -4.42
N VAL A 30 4.15 -7.09 -4.07
CA VAL A 30 2.74 -6.83 -4.42
C VAL A 30 2.55 -6.69 -5.92
N ALA A 31 3.57 -6.21 -6.66
CA ALA A 31 3.59 -6.20 -8.11
C ALA A 31 4.22 -7.48 -8.70
N ALA A 32 5.28 -8.00 -8.09
CA ALA A 32 5.98 -9.17 -8.62
C ALA A 32 5.14 -10.46 -8.60
N ALA A 33 4.30 -10.65 -7.57
CA ALA A 33 3.43 -11.83 -7.46
C ALA A 33 2.37 -11.92 -8.58
N PRO A 34 1.52 -10.91 -8.84
CA PRO A 34 0.58 -10.94 -9.96
C PRO A 34 1.28 -11.01 -11.32
N PHE A 35 2.45 -10.38 -11.47
CA PHE A 35 3.28 -10.52 -12.68
C PHE A 35 3.69 -11.99 -12.89
N TYR A 36 4.20 -12.64 -11.85
CA TYR A 36 4.60 -14.04 -11.92
C TYR A 36 3.43 -14.96 -12.23
N ILE A 37 2.26 -14.70 -11.65
CA ILE A 37 1.04 -15.45 -11.97
C ILE A 37 0.75 -15.37 -13.46
N GLY A 38 0.80 -14.17 -14.05
CA GLY A 38 0.61 -13.99 -15.50
C GLY A 38 1.59 -14.82 -16.34
N TRP A 39 2.87 -14.77 -16.01
CA TRP A 39 3.91 -15.55 -16.69
C TRP A 39 3.70 -17.05 -16.50
N PHE A 40 3.49 -17.51 -15.27
CA PHE A 40 3.21 -18.91 -14.95
C PHE A 40 2.00 -19.47 -15.71
N LEU A 41 0.94 -18.68 -15.88
CA LEU A 41 -0.26 -19.12 -16.60
C LEU A 41 0.01 -19.40 -18.09
N SER A 42 0.93 -18.64 -18.69
CA SER A 42 1.32 -18.80 -20.09
C SER A 42 2.27 -19.97 -20.31
N THR A 43 3.30 -20.12 -19.46
CA THR A 43 4.37 -21.11 -19.65
C THR A 43 4.08 -22.44 -18.97
N ARG A 44 3.29 -22.43 -17.88
CA ARG A 44 3.11 -23.53 -16.93
C ARG A 44 4.40 -24.00 -16.27
N GLU A 45 5.44 -23.16 -16.28
CA GLU A 45 6.74 -23.43 -15.68
C GLU A 45 6.83 -22.82 -14.28
N ILE A 46 7.37 -23.58 -13.32
CA ILE A 46 7.55 -23.11 -11.94
C ILE A 46 8.91 -22.43 -11.73
N TRP A 47 9.89 -22.72 -12.58
CA TRP A 47 11.26 -22.21 -12.43
C TRP A 47 11.48 -21.02 -13.35
N PRO A 48 11.95 -19.88 -12.82
CA PRO A 48 12.04 -18.66 -13.60
C PRO A 48 13.15 -18.73 -14.66
N ASN A 49 12.83 -18.30 -15.88
CA ASN A 49 13.80 -18.01 -16.93
C ASN A 49 14.30 -16.54 -16.84
N LEU A 50 15.21 -16.14 -17.75
CA LEU A 50 15.75 -14.78 -17.73
C LEU A 50 14.69 -13.70 -18.03
N ASP A 51 13.69 -14.01 -18.84
CA ASP A 51 12.64 -13.07 -19.23
C ASP A 51 11.75 -12.68 -18.04
N VAL A 52 11.31 -13.67 -17.25
CA VAL A 52 10.52 -13.41 -16.04
C VAL A 52 11.36 -12.75 -14.95
N ILE A 53 12.65 -13.07 -14.84
CA ILE A 53 13.56 -12.38 -13.91
C ILE A 53 13.69 -10.90 -14.31
N LEU A 54 13.95 -10.62 -15.59
CA LEU A 54 14.02 -9.26 -16.11
C LEU A 54 12.68 -8.53 -15.88
N GLY A 55 11.56 -9.19 -16.17
CA GLY A 55 10.24 -8.63 -15.95
C GLY A 55 9.96 -8.31 -14.49
N MET A 56 10.34 -9.20 -13.56
CA MET A 56 10.26 -8.95 -12.11
C MET A 56 11.10 -7.75 -11.66
N VAL A 57 12.31 -7.59 -12.20
CA VAL A 57 13.17 -6.43 -11.94
C VAL A 57 12.51 -5.15 -12.49
N ILE A 58 11.91 -5.21 -13.67
CA ILE A 58 11.19 -4.06 -14.24
C ILE A 58 9.97 -3.72 -13.37
N VAL A 59 9.04 -4.65 -13.12
CA VAL A 59 7.79 -4.33 -12.40
C VAL A 59 8.00 -4.00 -10.93
N GLY A 60 8.96 -4.65 -10.26
CA GLY A 60 9.27 -4.46 -8.84
C GLY A 60 10.16 -3.24 -8.61
N PRO A 61 11.48 -3.39 -8.54
CA PRO A 61 12.38 -2.29 -8.19
C PRO A 61 12.32 -1.08 -9.11
N MET A 62 12.11 -1.26 -10.43
CA MET A 62 12.09 -0.12 -11.35
C MET A 62 10.74 0.60 -11.33
N ILE A 63 9.65 -0.09 -11.65
CA ILE A 63 8.33 0.56 -11.74
C ILE A 63 7.70 0.76 -10.36
N ALA A 64 7.53 -0.28 -9.54
CA ALA A 64 6.96 -0.09 -8.20
C ALA A 64 7.86 0.78 -7.32
N GLY A 65 9.18 0.58 -7.37
CA GLY A 65 10.14 1.44 -6.67
C GLY A 65 10.07 2.89 -7.10
N SER A 66 9.95 3.18 -8.41
CA SER A 66 9.70 4.54 -8.90
C SER A 66 8.38 5.10 -8.39
N THR A 67 7.30 4.34 -8.48
CA THR A 67 5.96 4.76 -8.04
C THR A 67 5.95 5.14 -6.56
N LEU A 68 6.61 4.35 -5.72
CA LEU A 68 6.70 4.55 -4.28
C LEU A 68 7.63 5.72 -3.93
N ALA A 69 8.76 5.87 -4.63
CA ALA A 69 9.64 7.02 -4.47
C ALA A 69 8.96 8.34 -4.93
N TYR A 70 8.24 8.31 -6.05
CA TYR A 70 7.48 9.48 -6.51
C TYR A 70 6.34 9.83 -5.54
N ASN A 71 5.67 8.81 -4.97
CA ASN A 71 4.69 9.00 -3.91
C ASN A 71 5.32 9.66 -2.67
N ALA A 72 6.47 9.17 -2.21
CA ALA A 72 7.24 9.75 -1.11
C ALA A 72 7.63 11.21 -1.38
N TYR A 73 8.01 11.54 -2.61
CA TYR A 73 8.31 12.91 -3.03
C TYR A 73 7.08 13.83 -2.92
N THR A 74 5.91 13.40 -3.41
CA THR A 74 4.69 14.23 -3.38
C THR A 74 4.10 14.37 -1.99
N ASP A 75 4.31 13.36 -1.13
CA ASP A 75 3.58 13.22 0.15
C ASP A 75 4.46 13.50 1.36
N VAL A 76 5.68 14.02 1.19
CA VAL A 76 6.61 14.26 2.33
C VAL A 76 5.97 15.04 3.50
N ARG A 77 5.13 16.04 3.19
CA ARG A 77 4.41 16.84 4.21
C ARG A 77 3.28 16.07 4.88
N ILE A 78 2.67 15.15 4.15
CA ILE A 78 1.52 14.36 4.57
C ILE A 78 1.97 13.19 5.44
N ASP A 79 3.08 12.56 5.06
CA ASP A 79 3.68 11.45 5.78
C ASP A 79 4.18 11.86 7.18
N LEU A 80 4.34 13.16 7.47
CA LEU A 80 4.57 13.68 8.83
C LEU A 80 3.41 13.37 9.79
N PHE A 81 2.18 13.28 9.28
CA PHE A 81 1.00 12.94 10.08
C PHE A 81 0.89 11.44 10.36
N ASN A 82 1.71 10.61 9.71
CA ASN A 82 1.69 9.17 9.84
C ASN A 82 2.82 8.67 10.76
N PRO A 83 2.52 8.23 12.00
CA PRO A 83 3.55 7.75 12.92
C PRO A 83 4.38 6.58 12.37
N ARG A 84 3.81 5.80 11.44
CA ARG A 84 4.51 4.67 10.79
C ARG A 84 5.58 5.13 9.79
N LYS A 85 5.49 6.37 9.31
CA LYS A 85 6.39 6.91 8.28
C LYS A 85 7.28 8.04 8.77
N ALA A 86 7.00 8.61 9.94
CA ALA A 86 7.76 9.71 10.52
C ALA A 86 9.27 9.43 10.68
N HIS A 87 9.67 8.16 10.80
CA HIS A 87 11.08 7.74 10.93
C HIS A 87 11.82 7.61 9.59
N LEU A 88 11.11 7.66 8.44
CA LEU A 88 11.71 7.44 7.13
C LEU A 88 12.63 8.60 6.75
N ALA A 89 13.77 8.27 6.12
CA ALA A 89 14.84 9.23 5.84
C ALA A 89 14.39 10.47 5.03
N TYR A 90 13.44 10.30 4.09
CA TYR A 90 12.91 11.42 3.31
C TYR A 90 11.95 12.32 4.13
N VAL A 91 11.24 11.76 5.12
CA VAL A 91 10.34 12.51 6.02
C VAL A 91 11.16 13.24 7.08
N ALA A 92 12.19 12.59 7.61
CA ALA A 92 13.12 13.17 8.57
C ALA A 92 14.07 14.24 7.97
N GLY A 93 14.04 14.43 6.65
CA GLY A 93 14.85 15.42 5.94
C GLY A 93 16.32 15.02 5.75
N TRP A 94 16.67 13.75 5.95
CA TRP A 94 18.03 13.24 5.74
C TRP A 94 18.37 13.06 4.27
N ILE A 95 17.35 12.80 3.44
CA ILE A 95 17.47 12.77 1.98
C ILE A 95 16.68 13.93 1.41
N SER A 96 17.31 14.70 0.52
CA SER A 96 16.64 15.82 -0.12
C SER A 96 15.52 15.33 -1.06
N PRO A 97 14.39 16.05 -1.15
CA PRO A 97 13.30 15.68 -2.06
C PRO A 97 13.74 15.54 -3.52
N GLN A 98 14.72 16.34 -3.95
CA GLN A 98 15.24 16.28 -5.32
C GLN A 98 15.97 14.96 -5.61
N VAL A 99 16.68 14.39 -4.64
CA VAL A 99 17.31 13.07 -4.78
C VAL A 99 16.25 11.99 -4.92
N VAL A 100 15.19 12.03 -4.11
CA VAL A 100 14.06 11.09 -4.21
C VAL A 100 13.38 11.18 -5.59
N LEU A 101 13.14 12.39 -6.08
CA LEU A 101 12.54 12.61 -7.39
C LEU A 101 13.44 12.12 -8.54
N ASN A 102 14.75 12.39 -8.45
CA ASN A 102 15.71 11.93 -9.47
C ASN A 102 15.84 10.40 -9.47
N LEU A 103 15.79 9.78 -8.28
CA LEU A 103 15.74 8.32 -8.16
C LEU A 103 14.49 7.76 -8.84
N ALA A 104 13.31 8.31 -8.55
CA ALA A 104 12.06 7.89 -9.20
C ALA A 104 12.16 8.01 -10.73
N ARG A 105 12.62 9.16 -11.24
CA ARG A 105 12.84 9.40 -12.68
C ARG A 105 13.82 8.40 -13.30
N GLY A 106 14.94 8.12 -12.62
CA GLY A 106 15.92 7.15 -13.09
C GLY A 106 15.34 5.74 -13.17
N LEU A 107 14.62 5.31 -12.13
CA LEU A 107 14.00 3.98 -12.07
C LEU A 107 12.93 3.80 -13.16
N VAL A 108 12.02 4.76 -13.35
CA VAL A 108 11.01 4.67 -14.42
C VAL A 108 11.63 4.72 -15.81
N PHE A 109 12.66 5.56 -16.00
CA PHE A 109 13.38 5.63 -17.27
C PHE A 109 14.03 4.28 -17.60
N MET A 110 14.73 3.68 -16.63
CA MET A 110 15.35 2.36 -16.82
C MET A 110 14.30 1.26 -17.06
N GLY A 111 13.19 1.26 -16.33
CA GLY A 111 12.10 0.30 -16.53
C GLY A 111 11.49 0.37 -17.94
N LEU A 112 11.25 1.58 -18.45
CA LEU A 112 10.75 1.80 -19.81
C LEU A 112 11.80 1.57 -20.89
N LEU A 113 13.08 1.80 -20.60
CA LEU A 113 14.17 1.54 -21.54
C LEU A 113 14.38 0.04 -21.76
N LEU A 114 14.21 -0.76 -20.70
CA LEU A 114 14.41 -2.21 -20.75
C LEU A 114 13.15 -2.98 -21.15
N SER A 115 11.95 -2.41 -21.00
CA SER A 115 10.70 -3.10 -21.34
C SER A 115 10.58 -3.59 -22.79
N PRO A 116 11.17 -2.95 -23.83
CA PRO A 116 11.13 -3.47 -25.19
C PRO A 116 11.82 -4.82 -25.38
N LEU A 117 12.73 -5.20 -24.47
CA LEU A 117 13.39 -6.51 -24.49
C LEU A 117 12.41 -7.67 -24.23
N LEU A 118 11.27 -7.39 -23.59
CA LEU A 118 10.20 -8.36 -23.31
C LEU A 118 9.01 -8.22 -24.27
N GLY A 119 9.15 -7.42 -25.33
CA GLY A 119 8.13 -7.22 -26.37
C GLY A 119 7.29 -5.96 -26.21
N TRP A 120 6.58 -5.62 -27.29
CA TRP A 120 5.85 -4.37 -27.40
C TRP A 120 4.59 -4.34 -26.52
N GLU A 121 3.88 -5.46 -26.37
CA GLU A 121 2.68 -5.55 -25.52
C GLU A 121 3.05 -5.32 -24.05
N PHE A 122 4.12 -5.98 -23.57
CA PHE A 122 4.70 -5.71 -22.26
C PHE A 122 5.03 -4.23 -22.10
N THR A 123 5.73 -3.64 -23.07
CA THR A 123 6.12 -2.22 -23.06
C THR A 123 4.91 -1.29 -22.93
N VAL A 124 3.85 -1.52 -23.69
CA VAL A 124 2.62 -0.72 -23.65
C VAL A 124 1.95 -0.84 -22.28
N LEU A 125 1.84 -2.05 -21.73
CA LEU A 125 1.27 -2.28 -20.40
C LEU A 125 2.06 -1.56 -19.31
N ILE A 126 3.39 -1.63 -19.35
CA ILE A 126 4.25 -0.88 -18.42
C ILE A 126 4.07 0.62 -18.58
N ALA A 127 3.99 1.14 -19.80
CA ALA A 127 3.75 2.57 -20.05
C ALA A 127 2.40 3.04 -19.47
N ILE A 128 1.34 2.23 -19.61
CA ILE A 128 0.03 2.50 -19.01
C ILE A 128 0.11 2.47 -17.48
N THR A 129 0.79 1.48 -16.90
CA THR A 129 1.01 1.41 -15.44
C THR A 129 1.78 2.62 -14.93
N VAL A 130 2.81 3.08 -15.65
CA VAL A 130 3.56 4.30 -15.31
C VAL A 130 2.66 5.53 -15.36
N LEU A 131 1.84 5.67 -16.41
CA LEU A 131 0.90 6.78 -16.54
C LEU A 131 -0.09 6.81 -15.37
N LEU A 132 -0.71 5.68 -15.05
CA LEU A 132 -1.63 5.60 -13.91
C LEU A 132 -0.93 5.85 -12.58
N SER A 133 0.27 5.31 -12.37
CA SER A 133 1.08 5.57 -11.17
C SER A 133 1.42 7.05 -11.00
N PHE A 134 1.72 7.74 -12.11
CA PHE A 134 1.93 9.18 -12.12
C PHE A 134 0.65 9.93 -11.76
N LEU A 135 -0.47 9.66 -12.45
CA LEU A 135 -1.77 10.31 -12.20
C LEU A 135 -2.28 10.05 -10.78
N TYR A 136 -1.92 8.91 -10.20
CA TYR A 136 -2.26 8.53 -8.83
C TYR A 136 -1.67 9.49 -7.79
N SER A 137 -0.42 9.93 -7.96
CA SER A 137 0.28 10.81 -7.02
C SER A 137 0.41 12.26 -7.48
N TYR A 138 0.21 12.55 -8.77
CA TYR A 138 0.42 13.88 -9.33
C TYR A 138 -0.49 14.92 -8.65
N PRO A 139 0.03 16.08 -8.19
CA PRO A 139 -0.72 17.00 -7.33
C PRO A 139 -2.06 17.50 -7.88
N LYS A 140 -2.21 17.59 -9.21
CA LYS A 140 -3.45 18.08 -9.84
C LYS A 140 -4.54 17.02 -9.93
N THR A 141 -4.18 15.75 -10.08
CA THR A 141 -5.16 14.64 -10.23
C THR A 141 -5.34 13.89 -8.92
N LYS A 142 -4.23 13.54 -8.27
CA LYS A 142 -4.13 12.93 -6.94
C LYS A 142 -5.21 11.87 -6.69
N LEU A 143 -5.33 10.90 -7.62
CA LEU A 143 -6.40 9.89 -7.59
C LEU A 143 -6.40 9.09 -6.27
N LYS A 144 -5.22 8.95 -5.64
CA LYS A 144 -5.07 8.31 -4.33
C LYS A 144 -5.79 9.00 -3.18
N GLY A 145 -6.08 10.30 -3.33
CA GLY A 145 -6.82 11.08 -2.34
C GLY A 145 -8.33 11.14 -2.63
N LEU A 146 -8.82 10.45 -3.67
CA LEU A 146 -10.22 10.43 -4.07
C LEU A 146 -10.86 9.08 -3.71
N ALA A 147 -12.06 9.14 -3.13
CA ALA A 147 -12.78 7.95 -2.73
C ALA A 147 -13.10 7.08 -3.93
N GLY A 148 -12.64 5.83 -3.91
CA GLY A 148 -12.78 4.88 -5.00
C GLY A 148 -11.69 5.01 -6.05
N GLY A 149 -11.14 6.20 -6.31
CA GLY A 149 -9.98 6.38 -7.18
C GLY A 149 -8.74 5.69 -6.60
N ASP A 150 -8.58 5.77 -5.28
CA ASP A 150 -7.56 5.07 -4.51
C ASP A 150 -7.61 3.54 -4.72
N VAL A 151 -8.79 2.94 -4.62
CA VAL A 151 -9.00 1.49 -4.79
C VAL A 151 -8.94 1.06 -6.26
N LEU A 152 -9.64 1.76 -7.14
CA LEU A 152 -9.78 1.37 -8.55
C LEU A 152 -8.44 1.37 -9.28
N VAL A 153 -7.59 2.37 -9.05
CA VAL A 153 -6.27 2.42 -9.69
C VAL A 153 -5.41 1.24 -9.27
N ASN A 154 -5.43 0.88 -7.99
CA ASN A 154 -4.68 -0.28 -7.47
C ASN A 154 -5.23 -1.60 -8.03
N MET A 155 -6.55 -1.76 -8.06
CA MET A 155 -7.20 -2.92 -8.66
C MET A 155 -6.83 -3.08 -10.13
N ILE A 156 -6.95 -2.01 -10.93
CA ILE A 156 -6.66 -2.07 -12.38
C ILE A 156 -5.16 -2.28 -12.64
N CYS A 157 -4.29 -1.52 -11.99
CA CYS A 157 -2.85 -1.66 -12.22
C CYS A 157 -2.37 -3.06 -11.82
N LEU A 158 -2.56 -3.42 -10.56
CA LEU A 158 -1.98 -4.64 -10.01
C LEU A 158 -2.79 -5.88 -10.38
N GLY A 159 -4.11 -5.76 -10.57
CA GLY A 159 -5.01 -6.88 -10.83
C GLY A 159 -5.31 -7.13 -12.31
N VAL A 160 -5.00 -6.18 -13.20
CA VAL A 160 -5.19 -6.33 -14.65
C VAL A 160 -3.88 -6.18 -15.40
N PHE A 161 -3.27 -4.99 -15.38
CA PHE A 161 -2.13 -4.72 -16.24
C PHE A 161 -0.88 -5.50 -15.86
N ILE A 162 -0.61 -5.68 -14.58
CA ILE A 162 0.57 -6.41 -14.12
C ILE A 162 0.51 -7.93 -14.45
N PRO A 163 -0.61 -8.66 -14.24
CA PRO A 163 -0.76 -10.03 -14.72
C PRO A 163 -0.67 -10.15 -16.25
N LEU A 164 -1.29 -9.22 -16.99
CA LEU A 164 -1.18 -9.20 -18.45
C LEU A 164 0.26 -8.94 -18.91
N ALA A 165 1.02 -8.13 -18.17
CA ALA A 165 2.43 -7.91 -18.45
C ALA A 165 3.23 -9.20 -18.19
N GLY A 166 2.91 -9.93 -17.13
CA GLY A 166 3.44 -11.27 -16.88
C GLY A 166 3.26 -12.22 -18.04
N TRP A 167 2.03 -12.27 -18.56
CA TRP A 167 1.68 -13.07 -19.74
C TRP A 167 2.46 -12.63 -20.97
N ALA A 168 2.44 -11.34 -21.30
CA ALA A 168 3.13 -10.80 -22.46
C ALA A 168 4.66 -11.04 -22.42
N ALA A 169 5.27 -11.01 -21.23
CA ALA A 169 6.70 -11.27 -21.04
C ALA A 169 7.11 -12.71 -21.37
N SER A 170 6.17 -13.64 -21.50
CA SER A 170 6.43 -15.00 -22.01
C SER A 170 6.57 -15.08 -23.53
N GLY A 171 6.26 -13.99 -24.24
CA GLY A 171 6.23 -13.94 -25.70
C GLY A 171 4.88 -14.32 -26.32
N VAL A 172 3.86 -14.62 -25.50
CA VAL A 172 2.49 -14.92 -25.97
C VAL A 172 1.66 -13.64 -26.03
N SER A 173 0.84 -13.50 -27.08
CA SER A 173 -0.05 -12.35 -27.26
C SER A 173 -1.06 -12.22 -26.11
N ILE A 174 -1.31 -11.02 -25.61
CA ILE A 174 -2.35 -10.76 -24.60
C ILE A 174 -3.75 -11.11 -25.09
N SER A 175 -3.97 -11.20 -26.41
CA SER A 175 -5.24 -11.65 -26.97
C SER A 175 -5.57 -13.10 -26.64
N GLU A 176 -4.56 -13.90 -26.29
CA GLU A 176 -4.69 -15.29 -25.89
C GLU A 176 -4.89 -15.45 -24.37
N PHE A 177 -4.79 -14.35 -23.61
CA PHE A 177 -4.99 -14.39 -22.17
C PHE A 177 -6.44 -14.80 -21.85
N PRO A 178 -6.67 -15.72 -20.89
CA PRO A 178 -8.00 -16.09 -20.45
C PRO A 178 -8.66 -14.94 -19.66
N MET A 179 -9.24 -13.96 -20.35
CA MET A 179 -9.65 -12.66 -19.78
C MET A 179 -10.51 -12.76 -18.51
N CYS A 180 -11.40 -13.75 -18.43
CA CYS A 180 -12.23 -13.96 -17.22
C CYS A 180 -11.40 -14.28 -15.97
N TYR A 181 -10.18 -14.79 -16.13
CA TYR A 181 -9.25 -15.09 -15.03
C TYR A 181 -8.61 -13.84 -14.42
N LEU A 182 -8.80 -12.65 -15.02
CA LEU A 182 -8.44 -11.39 -14.37
C LEU A 182 -9.34 -11.08 -13.17
N LEU A 183 -10.60 -11.53 -13.18
CA LEU A 183 -11.55 -11.25 -12.09
C LEU A 183 -11.07 -11.73 -10.72
N PRO A 184 -10.61 -12.99 -10.53
CA PRO A 184 -10.12 -13.42 -9.23
C PRO A 184 -8.91 -12.61 -8.76
N ILE A 185 -7.99 -12.24 -9.66
CA ILE A 185 -6.81 -11.44 -9.32
C ILE A 185 -7.21 -10.00 -8.95
N LEU A 186 -8.04 -9.37 -9.78
CA LEU A 186 -8.61 -8.03 -9.59
C LEU A 186 -9.26 -7.91 -8.21
N PHE A 187 -10.12 -8.85 -7.86
CA PHE A 187 -10.84 -8.84 -6.58
C PHE A 187 -9.92 -9.15 -5.39
N ALA A 188 -8.95 -10.06 -5.54
CA ALA A 188 -7.97 -10.33 -4.48
C ALA A 188 -7.17 -9.07 -4.13
N LEU A 189 -6.71 -8.33 -5.14
CA LEU A 189 -5.89 -7.14 -4.90
C LEU A 189 -6.72 -5.96 -4.43
N GLY A 190 -7.97 -5.84 -4.88
CA GLY A 190 -8.92 -4.90 -4.30
C GLY A 190 -9.16 -5.16 -2.81
N SER A 191 -9.34 -6.42 -2.43
CA SER A 191 -9.49 -6.82 -1.03
C SER A 191 -8.27 -6.43 -0.19
N LEU A 192 -7.07 -6.81 -0.64
CA LEU A 192 -5.83 -6.50 0.05
C LEU A 192 -5.64 -4.99 0.20
N TYR A 193 -5.90 -4.22 -0.85
CA TYR A 193 -5.76 -2.77 -0.82
C TYR A 193 -6.76 -2.11 0.15
N CYS A 194 -8.03 -2.54 0.18
CA CYS A 194 -9.01 -2.04 1.16
C CYS A 194 -8.51 -2.17 2.61
N LEU A 195 -7.85 -3.28 2.95
CA LEU A 195 -7.28 -3.49 4.28
C LEU A 195 -6.13 -2.51 4.59
N THR A 196 -5.35 -2.11 3.58
CA THR A 196 -4.27 -1.13 3.78
C THR A 196 -4.76 0.28 4.10
N LEU A 197 -6.00 0.62 3.72
CA LEU A 197 -6.59 1.94 4.00
C LEU A 197 -6.95 2.13 5.48
N VAL A 198 -7.22 1.05 6.21
CA VAL A 198 -7.71 1.13 7.60
C VAL A 198 -6.68 1.73 8.56
N PRO A 199 -5.40 1.28 8.56
CA PRO A 199 -4.37 1.88 9.40
C PRO A 199 -4.03 3.33 9.04
N ASP A 200 -4.28 3.76 7.80
CA ASP A 200 -3.96 5.12 7.32
C ASP A 200 -5.10 6.14 7.53
N TYR A 201 -6.31 5.69 7.88
CA TYR A 201 -7.50 6.53 8.06
C TYR A 201 -7.26 7.85 8.81
N GLU A 202 -6.60 7.80 9.99
CA GLU A 202 -6.38 9.02 10.79
C GLU A 202 -5.35 9.96 10.17
N ALA A 203 -4.34 9.42 9.51
CA ALA A 203 -3.33 10.22 8.82
C ALA A 203 -3.92 10.87 7.57
N ASP A 204 -4.65 10.09 6.76
CA ASP A 204 -5.33 10.55 5.54
C ASP A 204 -6.35 11.64 5.86
N ARG A 205 -7.18 11.45 6.90
CA ARG A 205 -8.15 12.44 7.36
C ARG A 205 -7.47 13.76 7.75
N LYS A 206 -6.38 13.72 8.50
CA LYS A 206 -5.62 14.92 8.90
C LYS A 206 -4.93 15.60 7.73
N ALA A 207 -4.50 14.82 6.74
CA ALA A 207 -3.89 15.30 5.52
C ALA A 207 -4.89 15.86 4.49
N GLY A 208 -6.20 15.75 4.77
CA GLY A 208 -7.26 16.19 3.87
C GLY A 208 -7.49 15.24 2.68
N TYR A 209 -7.00 14.00 2.76
CA TYR A 209 -7.30 12.98 1.75
C TYR A 209 -8.69 12.42 1.98
N MET A 210 -9.49 12.38 0.92
CA MET A 210 -10.82 11.78 0.93
C MET A 210 -10.74 10.35 0.39
N THR A 211 -9.88 9.52 0.98
CA THR A 211 -9.78 8.09 0.60
C THR A 211 -11.08 7.37 0.86
N LEU A 212 -11.26 6.18 0.31
CA LEU A 212 -12.48 5.41 0.49
C LEU A 212 -12.76 5.14 1.99
N ALA A 213 -11.71 4.92 2.78
CA ALA A 213 -11.83 4.76 4.23
C ALA A 213 -12.24 6.05 4.94
N VAL A 214 -11.79 7.22 4.49
CA VAL A 214 -12.22 8.52 5.05
C VAL A 214 -13.68 8.81 4.68
N ALA A 215 -14.06 8.55 3.42
CA ALA A 215 -15.41 8.83 2.91
C ALA A 215 -16.49 7.91 3.49
N LEU A 216 -16.23 6.59 3.56
CA LEU A 216 -17.20 5.60 4.04
C LEU A 216 -17.02 5.21 5.51
N GLY A 217 -15.84 5.50 6.08
CA GLY A 217 -15.41 4.97 7.37
C GLY A 217 -14.69 3.61 7.24
N GLN A 218 -13.92 3.28 8.28
CA GLN A 218 -13.09 2.06 8.32
C GLN A 218 -13.93 0.77 8.19
N ARG A 219 -15.07 0.68 8.89
CA ARG A 219 -15.88 -0.55 8.97
C ARG A 219 -16.50 -0.93 7.60
N PRO A 220 -17.16 -0.02 6.87
CA PRO A 220 -17.63 -0.35 5.52
C PRO A 220 -16.51 -0.76 4.57
N VAL A 221 -15.32 -0.16 4.66
CA VAL A 221 -14.17 -0.55 3.83
C VAL A 221 -13.64 -1.94 4.16
N ILE A 222 -13.62 -2.35 5.43
CA ILE A 222 -13.30 -3.74 5.81
C ILE A 222 -14.31 -4.71 5.19
N TRP A 223 -15.60 -4.41 5.26
CA TRP A 223 -16.63 -5.27 4.66
C TRP A 223 -16.59 -5.30 3.14
N LEU A 224 -16.24 -4.19 2.50
CA LEU A 224 -15.95 -4.16 1.07
C LEU A 224 -14.75 -5.06 0.74
N GLY A 225 -13.67 -4.96 1.50
CA GLY A 225 -12.51 -5.83 1.37
C GLY A 225 -12.88 -7.31 1.51
N PHE A 226 -13.76 -7.65 2.46
CA PHE A 226 -14.28 -9.00 2.62
C PHE A 226 -15.08 -9.46 1.40
N ALA A 227 -16.01 -8.62 0.93
CA ALA A 227 -16.85 -8.93 -0.23
C ALA A 227 -16.00 -9.17 -1.48
N LEU A 228 -14.95 -8.37 -1.68
CA LEU A 228 -13.97 -8.56 -2.76
C LEU A 228 -13.20 -9.87 -2.59
N LEU A 229 -12.78 -10.25 -1.37
CA LEU A 229 -12.14 -11.55 -1.14
C LEU A 229 -13.07 -12.71 -1.51
N VAL A 230 -14.33 -12.66 -1.07
CA VAL A 230 -15.32 -13.69 -1.42
C VAL A 230 -15.54 -13.75 -2.93
N ALA A 231 -15.67 -12.60 -3.59
CA ALA A 231 -15.79 -12.54 -5.05
C ALA A 231 -14.57 -13.13 -5.77
N SER A 232 -13.36 -12.89 -5.25
CA SER A 232 -12.12 -13.49 -5.75
C SER A 232 -12.16 -15.01 -5.66
N VAL A 233 -12.50 -15.55 -4.49
CA VAL A 233 -12.61 -17.00 -4.27
C VAL A 233 -13.68 -17.60 -5.19
N VAL A 234 -14.88 -17.02 -5.23
CA VAL A 234 -15.99 -17.53 -6.05
C VAL A 234 -15.63 -17.56 -7.53
N THR A 235 -15.05 -16.48 -8.06
CA THR A 235 -14.66 -16.41 -9.47
C THR A 235 -13.52 -17.38 -9.81
N ASN A 236 -12.56 -17.58 -8.90
CA ASN A 236 -11.50 -18.56 -9.07
C ASN A 236 -12.03 -20.00 -9.05
N PHE A 237 -12.94 -20.34 -8.12
CA PHE A 237 -13.60 -21.64 -8.08
C PHE A 237 -14.45 -21.91 -9.31
N ALA A 238 -15.25 -20.93 -9.74
CA ALA A 238 -16.06 -21.04 -10.94
C ALA A 238 -15.17 -21.32 -12.17
N SER A 239 -14.06 -20.59 -12.30
CA SER A 239 -13.06 -20.82 -13.36
C SER A 239 -12.49 -22.24 -13.32
N GLY A 240 -12.20 -22.78 -12.13
CA GLY A 240 -11.65 -24.13 -11.99
C GLY A 240 -12.66 -25.25 -12.23
N ILE A 241 -13.90 -25.10 -11.77
CA ILE A 241 -14.99 -26.07 -12.03
C ILE A 241 -15.26 -26.17 -13.53
N MET A 242 -15.19 -25.04 -14.24
CA MET A 242 -15.34 -24.99 -15.70
C MET A 242 -14.10 -25.49 -16.46
N GLY A 243 -13.01 -25.82 -15.76
CA GLY A 243 -11.75 -26.23 -16.39
C GLY A 243 -11.12 -25.15 -17.25
N TYR A 244 -11.41 -23.86 -16.98
CA TYR A 244 -11.00 -22.76 -17.85
C TYR A 244 -9.50 -22.46 -17.74
N VAL A 245 -8.97 -22.41 -16.52
CA VAL A 245 -7.54 -22.16 -16.25
C VAL A 245 -6.98 -23.16 -15.24
N LEU A 246 -7.66 -23.31 -14.10
CA LEU A 246 -7.35 -24.34 -13.11
C LEU A 246 -8.13 -25.62 -13.41
N SER A 247 -7.55 -26.78 -13.12
CA SER A 247 -8.30 -28.04 -13.22
C SER A 247 -9.26 -28.17 -12.03
N PRO A 248 -10.41 -28.87 -12.19
CA PRO A 248 -11.31 -29.15 -11.08
C PRO A 248 -10.61 -29.88 -9.92
N ASP A 249 -9.73 -30.84 -10.23
CA ASP A 249 -8.92 -31.58 -9.24
C ASP A 249 -8.03 -30.64 -8.41
N LEU A 250 -7.35 -29.68 -9.06
CA LEU A 250 -6.53 -28.71 -8.36
C LEU A 250 -7.38 -27.87 -7.41
N VAL A 251 -8.50 -27.32 -7.87
CA VAL A 251 -9.39 -26.50 -7.03
C VAL A 251 -9.94 -27.28 -5.83
N ILE A 252 -10.27 -28.56 -6.01
CA ILE A 252 -10.66 -29.44 -4.90
C ILE A 252 -9.49 -29.65 -3.93
N ARG A 253 -8.24 -29.80 -4.39
CA ARG A 253 -7.12 -29.98 -3.45
C ARG A 253 -6.77 -28.71 -2.69
N VAL A 254 -6.93 -27.54 -3.31
CA VAL A 254 -6.56 -26.25 -2.71
C VAL A 254 -7.73 -25.53 -2.04
N TRP A 255 -8.95 -26.10 -2.01
CA TRP A 255 -10.10 -25.48 -1.35
C TRP A 255 -9.86 -25.11 0.12
N PRO A 256 -9.11 -25.89 0.94
CA PRO A 256 -8.87 -25.52 2.33
C PRO A 256 -8.09 -24.20 2.47
N ILE A 257 -7.22 -23.90 1.50
CA ILE A 257 -6.45 -22.64 1.48
C ILE A 257 -7.39 -21.46 1.26
N TYR A 258 -8.30 -21.56 0.29
CA TYR A 258 -9.29 -20.51 0.04
C TYR A 258 -10.31 -20.37 1.18
N GLY A 259 -10.77 -21.50 1.74
CA GLY A 259 -11.65 -21.51 2.91
C GLY A 259 -11.00 -20.87 4.13
N ALA A 260 -9.71 -21.16 4.37
CA ALA A 260 -8.94 -20.55 5.45
C ALA A 260 -8.82 -19.02 5.28
N GLN A 261 -8.62 -18.50 4.05
CA GLN A 261 -8.57 -17.06 3.80
C GLN A 261 -9.88 -16.36 4.21
N VAL A 262 -11.03 -16.92 3.81
CA VAL A 262 -12.35 -16.38 4.17
C VAL A 262 -12.57 -16.47 5.69
N ALA A 263 -12.26 -17.61 6.30
CA ALA A 263 -12.42 -17.82 7.74
C ALA A 263 -11.52 -16.89 8.57
N LEU A 264 -10.27 -16.71 8.16
CA LEU A 264 -9.34 -15.76 8.79
C LEU A 264 -9.87 -14.34 8.70
N PHE A 265 -10.42 -13.95 7.55
CA PHE A 265 -11.01 -12.62 7.40
C PHE A 265 -12.18 -12.41 8.37
N ILE A 266 -13.10 -13.39 8.48
CA ILE A 266 -14.22 -13.32 9.43
C ILE A 266 -13.70 -13.18 10.87
N TYR A 267 -12.70 -13.98 11.23
CA TYR A 267 -12.07 -13.94 12.55
C TYR A 267 -11.50 -12.54 12.85
N TYR A 268 -10.65 -12.00 11.98
CA TYR A 268 -10.04 -10.68 12.18
C TYR A 268 -11.04 -9.52 12.07
N GLY A 269 -12.00 -9.59 11.14
CA GLY A 269 -13.04 -8.58 10.97
C GLY A 269 -13.97 -8.47 12.18
N SER A 270 -14.20 -9.58 12.89
CA SER A 270 -14.99 -9.61 14.12
C SER A 270 -14.27 -8.94 15.30
N ASP A 271 -12.95 -9.10 15.44
CA ASP A 271 -12.17 -8.51 16.55
C ASP A 271 -11.94 -6.99 16.37
N VAL A 272 -11.76 -6.53 15.12
CA VAL A 272 -11.68 -5.08 14.82
C VAL A 272 -13.02 -4.38 15.09
N SER A 273 -14.15 -5.06 14.86
CA SER A 273 -15.47 -4.53 15.21
C SER A 273 -15.70 -4.48 16.73
N TYR A 274 -15.16 -5.43 17.50
CA TYR A 274 -15.35 -5.53 18.95
C TYR A 274 -14.58 -4.45 19.74
N LYS A 275 -13.37 -4.09 19.32
CA LYS A 275 -12.50 -3.17 20.07
C LYS A 275 -12.91 -1.70 20.02
N ARG A 276 -13.87 -1.30 19.16
CA ARG A 276 -14.34 0.09 19.03
C ARG A 276 -15.60 0.38 19.86
N ASP A 277 -16.57 -0.53 19.89
CA ASP A 277 -17.75 -0.40 20.78
C ASP A 277 -17.34 -0.35 22.26
N ALA A 278 -16.22 -1.00 22.62
CA ALA A 278 -15.69 -0.94 23.98
C ALA A 278 -14.96 0.37 24.33
N ARG A 279 -14.47 1.14 23.33
CA ARG A 279 -13.75 2.41 23.54
C ARG A 279 -14.66 3.63 23.47
N ASP A 280 -15.71 3.60 22.64
CA ASP A 280 -16.69 4.70 22.58
C ASP A 280 -17.55 4.83 23.85
N HIS A 281 -17.56 3.81 24.71
CA HIS A 281 -18.27 3.83 26.00
C HIS A 281 -17.39 4.14 27.22
N ARG A 282 -16.11 4.45 27.03
CA ARG A 282 -15.22 4.89 28.12
C ARG A 282 -14.28 5.99 27.68
N ASP A 283 -14.77 7.22 27.74
CA ASP A 283 -13.94 8.34 28.15
C ASP A 283 -14.70 9.17 29.19
N PRO A 284 -14.18 9.22 30.43
CA PRO A 284 -13.56 10.47 30.80
C PRO A 284 -12.15 10.30 31.38
N VAL A 285 -11.23 11.10 30.83
CA VAL A 285 -10.10 11.76 31.53
C VAL A 285 -8.90 10.87 31.93
N HIS A 286 -7.81 11.06 31.19
CA HIS A 286 -6.38 11.04 31.57
C HIS A 286 -5.83 9.88 32.43
N ARG A 287 -4.81 9.17 31.88
CA ARG A 287 -3.42 9.12 32.41
C ARG A 287 -2.47 8.36 31.47
N PRO A 288 -1.17 8.70 31.43
CA PRO A 288 -0.20 8.03 30.59
C PRO A 288 0.22 6.70 31.23
N ARG A 289 0.14 5.58 30.49
CA ARG A 289 0.60 4.27 30.97
C ARG A 289 1.59 3.63 30.01
N ASP A 290 2.82 3.61 30.52
CA ASP A 290 3.84 2.55 30.48
C ASP A 290 4.34 1.99 29.13
N ARG A 291 5.67 1.93 29.00
CA ARG A 291 6.46 1.48 27.85
C ARG A 291 6.46 -0.06 27.73
N ARG A 292 5.27 -0.67 27.62
CA ARG A 292 5.11 -2.11 27.36
C ARG A 292 4.41 -2.45 26.04
N GLY A 293 4.21 -1.45 25.18
CA GLY A 293 3.49 -1.61 23.90
C GLY A 293 4.31 -2.18 22.73
N ILE A 294 5.61 -2.44 22.88
CA ILE A 294 6.44 -2.99 21.79
C ILE A 294 6.40 -4.52 21.79
N ASP A 295 6.41 -5.14 22.97
CA ASP A 295 6.40 -6.61 23.09
C ASP A 295 5.04 -7.21 22.67
N ASP A 296 3.94 -6.51 22.92
CA ASP A 296 2.60 -6.93 22.48
C ASP A 296 2.41 -6.88 20.96
N VAL A 297 3.10 -5.95 20.29
CA VAL A 297 3.05 -5.86 18.82
C VAL A 297 3.84 -7.00 18.18
N LEU A 298 4.96 -7.44 18.77
CA LEU A 298 5.71 -8.59 18.26
C LEU A 298 5.03 -9.94 18.56
N THR A 299 4.30 -10.03 19.68
CA THR A 299 3.55 -11.25 20.04
C THR A 299 2.26 -11.40 19.22
N GLY A 300 1.66 -10.29 18.77
CA GLY A 300 0.45 -10.27 17.93
C GLY A 300 0.63 -10.75 16.48
N TRP A 301 1.87 -10.79 15.98
CA TRP A 301 2.21 -11.27 14.63
C TRP A 301 2.76 -12.71 14.63
N GLY A 302 2.10 -13.61 15.36
CA GLY A 302 2.12 -15.05 15.06
C GLY A 302 3.38 -15.84 15.40
N LEU A 303 4.47 -15.25 15.88
CA LEU A 303 5.71 -16.01 16.20
C LEU A 303 5.55 -17.02 17.34
N ALA A 304 4.70 -16.73 18.34
CA ALA A 304 4.43 -17.65 19.43
C ALA A 304 3.59 -18.88 19.01
N ARG A 305 2.72 -18.73 18.01
CA ARG A 305 1.88 -19.83 17.48
C ARG A 305 2.55 -20.62 16.37
N VAL A 306 3.42 -20.00 15.57
CA VAL A 306 4.29 -20.72 14.62
C VAL A 306 5.17 -21.71 15.36
N ARG A 307 5.66 -21.39 16.58
CA ARG A 307 6.38 -22.34 17.45
C ARG A 307 5.56 -23.56 17.86
N ALA A 308 4.27 -23.38 18.16
CA ALA A 308 3.39 -24.48 18.55
C ALA A 308 3.10 -25.40 17.36
N VAL A 309 2.78 -24.84 16.19
CA VAL A 309 2.54 -25.60 14.95
C VAL A 309 3.83 -26.30 14.46
N SER A 310 5.00 -25.67 14.60
CA SER A 310 6.28 -26.32 14.27
C SER A 310 6.68 -27.41 15.27
N GLY A 311 6.32 -27.26 16.55
CA GLY A 311 6.57 -28.26 17.58
C GLY A 311 5.73 -29.51 17.38
N ASP A 312 4.45 -29.33 17.04
CA ASP A 312 3.55 -30.44 16.72
C ASP A 312 3.97 -31.12 15.41
N LEU A 313 4.38 -30.37 14.38
CA LEU A 313 4.86 -30.94 13.11
C LEU A 313 6.19 -31.72 13.29
N LEU A 314 7.09 -31.25 14.14
CA LEU A 314 8.34 -31.97 14.49
C LEU A 314 8.08 -33.24 15.29
N ALA A 315 7.07 -33.23 16.17
CA ALA A 315 6.64 -34.42 16.90
C ALA A 315 6.04 -35.48 15.96
N THR A 316 5.22 -35.07 14.98
CA THR A 316 4.65 -35.97 13.96
C THR A 316 5.73 -36.54 13.03
N ILE A 317 6.78 -35.77 12.71
CA ILE A 317 7.92 -36.25 11.88
C ILE A 317 8.81 -37.23 12.67
N GLN A 318 8.85 -37.14 14.01
CA GLN A 318 9.57 -38.10 14.85
C GLN A 318 8.83 -39.44 15.05
N GLU A 319 7.51 -39.49 14.86
CA GLU A 319 6.74 -40.75 14.91
C GLU A 319 6.91 -41.60 13.64
N ASP A 320 7.28 -41.01 12.50
CA ASP A 320 7.42 -41.69 11.20
C ASP A 320 8.85 -42.14 10.85
N GLY A 321 9.64 -42.53 11.87
CA GLY A 321 10.65 -43.60 11.74
C GLY A 321 11.76 -43.50 10.67
N VAL A 322 12.13 -42.31 10.17
CA VAL A 322 13.27 -42.16 9.24
C VAL A 322 14.26 -41.11 9.75
N THR A 323 15.37 -41.58 10.31
CA THR A 323 16.52 -40.75 10.71
C THR A 323 17.45 -40.50 9.52
N PRO A 324 18.00 -39.29 9.42
CA PRO A 324 19.44 -39.19 9.23
C PRO A 324 20.10 -38.28 10.28
N THR A 325 21.28 -38.71 10.70
CA THR A 325 22.18 -38.09 11.67
C THR A 325 22.64 -36.68 11.27
N LEU A 326 22.31 -35.68 12.09
CA LEU A 326 22.98 -34.37 12.16
C LEU A 326 23.70 -34.27 13.50
N HIS A 327 24.89 -34.87 13.55
CA HIS A 327 25.93 -34.50 14.50
C HIS A 327 26.86 -33.54 13.75
N ASP A 328 27.27 -32.46 14.42
CA ASP A 328 28.13 -31.37 13.96
C ASP A 328 27.40 -30.18 13.33
N LEU A 329 26.99 -29.24 14.19
CA LEU A 329 27.30 -27.80 14.08
C LEU A 329 26.91 -27.10 15.40
N GLY A 330 27.90 -26.45 16.02
CA GLY A 330 27.88 -25.99 17.40
C GLY A 330 26.84 -24.91 17.71
N THR A 331 26.10 -25.14 18.79
CA THR A 331 25.28 -24.17 19.50
C THR A 331 26.15 -23.19 20.28
N GLN A 332 26.30 -21.95 19.79
CA GLN A 332 26.58 -20.79 20.65
C GLN A 332 25.25 -20.07 20.91
N SER A 333 24.90 -19.92 22.19
CA SER A 333 23.63 -19.33 22.62
C SER A 333 23.63 -17.81 22.47
N LEU A 334 22.55 -17.28 21.89
CA LEU A 334 22.26 -15.85 21.66
C LEU A 334 22.25 -14.96 22.93
N GLY A 335 22.44 -15.52 24.12
CA GLY A 335 22.45 -14.80 25.40
C GLY A 335 23.78 -14.11 25.75
N GLU A 336 24.88 -14.48 25.10
CA GLU A 336 26.21 -13.89 25.38
C GLU A 336 26.51 -12.61 24.56
N LEU A 337 25.67 -12.27 23.58
CA LEU A 337 25.91 -11.12 22.69
C LEU A 337 25.25 -9.80 23.14
N LEU A 338 24.50 -9.78 24.25
CA LEU A 338 23.68 -8.63 24.66
C LEU A 338 23.88 -8.19 26.12
N GLY A 339 25.11 -8.24 26.64
CA GLY A 339 25.43 -7.78 27.98
C GLY A 339 26.52 -6.70 28.03
N ASP A 340 26.13 -5.42 27.94
CA ASP A 340 26.91 -4.33 28.55
C ASP A 340 25.96 -3.22 29.08
N PRO A 341 25.80 -3.07 30.41
CA PRO A 341 24.89 -2.10 31.01
C PRO A 341 25.39 -0.65 31.07
N ASP A 342 26.62 -0.32 30.63
CA ASP A 342 27.25 0.97 30.96
C ASP A 342 27.14 2.10 29.90
N LEU A 343 26.31 1.94 28.85
CA LEU A 343 26.16 2.96 27.79
C LEU A 343 25.01 3.98 28.02
N ALA A 344 24.36 3.98 29.19
CA ALA A 344 23.30 4.94 29.51
C ALA A 344 23.84 6.15 30.31
N ARG A 345 24.36 7.18 29.62
CA ARG A 345 24.46 8.54 30.17
C ARG A 345 23.87 9.59 29.21
N PRO A 346 23.07 10.55 29.69
CA PRO A 346 22.42 11.55 28.85
C PRO A 346 23.37 12.72 28.50
N VAL A 347 23.32 13.19 27.24
CA VAL A 347 23.98 14.43 26.78
C VAL A 347 22.95 15.58 26.79
N PRO A 348 23.33 16.84 27.13
CA PRO A 348 22.38 17.92 27.39
C PRO A 348 21.77 18.55 26.12
N SER A 349 20.58 19.13 26.30
CA SER A 349 19.80 19.82 25.27
C SER A 349 20.41 21.17 24.85
N SER A 350 20.71 21.32 23.56
CA SER A 350 20.90 22.63 22.92
C SER A 350 19.86 22.81 21.80
N ARG A 351 19.09 23.89 21.90
CA ARG A 351 18.08 24.35 20.93
C ARG A 351 18.67 24.45 19.51
N SER A 352 18.02 23.85 18.51
CA SER A 352 18.43 23.98 17.11
C SER A 352 17.98 25.32 16.50
N PRO A 353 18.74 25.94 15.57
CA PRO A 353 18.45 27.27 14.98
C PRO A 353 17.39 27.25 13.86
N LEU A 354 16.72 26.13 13.61
CA LEU A 354 15.99 25.86 12.35
C LEU A 354 14.73 26.71 12.12
N LYS A 355 14.30 27.53 13.09
CA LYS A 355 13.08 28.34 12.96
C LYS A 355 13.29 29.65 12.18
N ALA A 356 14.54 30.08 11.99
CA ALA A 356 14.85 31.36 11.34
C ALA A 356 14.99 31.28 9.81
N ASP A 357 15.40 30.13 9.27
CA ASP A 357 15.66 30.00 7.82
C ASP A 357 14.42 29.59 7.00
N LEU A 358 13.36 29.13 7.65
CA LEU A 358 12.12 28.68 6.98
C LEU A 358 11.26 29.83 6.43
N ASP A 359 11.41 31.04 6.95
CA ASP A 359 10.65 32.21 6.48
C ASP A 359 11.28 32.89 5.25
N GLN A 360 12.52 32.54 4.88
CA GLN A 360 13.25 33.22 3.79
C GLN A 360 13.14 32.53 2.42
N MET A 361 12.46 31.39 2.31
CA MET A 361 12.36 30.63 1.06
C MET A 361 10.92 30.52 0.56
N VAL A 362 10.34 31.65 0.16
CA VAL A 362 9.11 31.72 -0.64
C VAL A 362 9.44 32.37 -2.00
N PRO A 363 9.16 31.72 -3.14
CA PRO A 363 9.22 32.39 -4.44
C PRO A 363 8.18 33.52 -4.49
N LEU A 364 8.61 34.73 -4.86
CA LEU A 364 7.79 35.97 -4.83
C LEU A 364 6.43 35.84 -5.55
N GLU A 365 6.32 34.99 -6.58
CA GLU A 365 5.09 34.81 -7.35
C GLU A 365 4.00 34.03 -6.60
N LEU A 366 4.37 33.12 -5.67
CA LEU A 366 3.39 32.38 -4.86
C LEU A 366 2.88 33.20 -3.67
N GLY A 367 3.71 34.10 -3.15
CA GLY A 367 3.34 35.02 -2.07
C GLY A 367 2.31 36.08 -2.48
N VAL A 368 2.36 36.53 -3.75
CA VAL A 368 1.37 37.49 -4.30
C VAL A 368 0.01 36.83 -4.50
N GLN A 369 -0.04 35.58 -4.97
CA GLN A 369 -1.29 34.84 -5.17
C GLN A 369 -2.01 34.59 -3.82
N LEU A 370 -1.27 34.17 -2.79
CA LEU A 370 -1.81 33.93 -1.45
C LEU A 370 -2.27 35.22 -0.75
N ALA A 371 -1.58 36.35 -0.98
CA ALA A 371 -2.00 37.64 -0.45
C ALA A 371 -3.27 38.19 -1.12
N HIS A 372 -3.50 37.85 -2.40
CA HIS A 372 -4.69 38.25 -3.14
C HIS A 372 -5.92 37.42 -2.73
N ASP A 373 -5.74 36.11 -2.54
CA ASP A 373 -6.82 35.21 -2.10
C ASP A 373 -7.20 35.44 -0.62
N ALA A 374 -6.24 35.75 0.25
CA ALA A 374 -6.52 36.09 1.65
C ALA A 374 -7.31 37.40 1.81
N ARG A 375 -7.09 38.41 0.94
CA ARG A 375 -7.87 39.66 0.92
C ARG A 375 -9.27 39.47 0.35
N ALA A 376 -9.44 38.57 -0.63
CA ALA A 376 -10.76 38.23 -1.15
C ALA A 376 -11.61 37.48 -0.11
N HIS A 377 -11.00 36.59 0.68
CA HIS A 377 -11.69 35.86 1.74
C HIS A 377 -12.00 36.73 2.98
N SER A 378 -11.17 37.72 3.33
CA SER A 378 -11.50 38.63 4.42
C SER A 378 -12.62 39.62 4.05
N ALA A 379 -12.68 40.07 2.79
CA ALA A 379 -13.74 40.96 2.31
C ALA A 379 -15.13 40.30 2.24
N LEU A 380 -15.20 38.97 2.06
CA LEU A 380 -16.44 38.19 2.09
C LEU A 380 -16.91 37.84 3.50
N ALA A 381 -15.99 37.74 4.48
CA ALA A 381 -16.32 37.45 5.87
C ALA A 381 -16.90 38.68 6.60
N ASP A 382 -16.50 39.90 6.21
CA ASP A 382 -17.02 41.15 6.81
C ASP A 382 -18.40 41.58 6.28
N GLN A 383 -18.94 40.95 5.23
CA GLN A 383 -20.27 41.28 4.68
C GLN A 383 -21.44 40.45 5.23
N HIS A 384 -21.20 39.42 6.05
CA HIS A 384 -22.26 38.55 6.59
C HIS A 384 -22.18 38.33 8.10
N GLY A 385 -21.86 39.38 8.86
CA GLY A 385 -22.00 39.41 10.32
C GLY A 385 -23.28 40.10 10.77
N GLY A 386 -24.39 39.37 10.84
CA GLY A 386 -25.57 39.82 11.58
C GLY A 386 -26.88 39.21 11.09
N LEU A 387 -27.39 38.20 11.80
CA LEU A 387 -28.74 38.15 12.37
C LEU A 387 -29.04 36.78 13.00
N ASP A 388 -29.67 36.87 14.17
CA ASP A 388 -30.05 35.80 15.08
C ASP A 388 -31.13 34.84 14.56
N ALA A 389 -31.17 33.69 15.25
CA ALA A 389 -32.20 32.65 15.36
C ALA A 389 -33.60 32.91 14.78
N LEU A 390 -34.18 31.88 14.13
CA LEU A 390 -35.52 31.35 14.44
C LEU A 390 -35.78 29.99 13.74
N THR A 391 -36.27 29.05 14.54
CA THR A 391 -36.94 27.77 14.26
C THR A 391 -37.92 27.77 13.07
N PHE A 392 -37.92 26.70 12.25
CA PHE A 392 -39.07 25.79 12.00
C PHE A 392 -38.75 24.74 10.91
N CYS A 393 -39.32 23.54 11.05
CA CYS A 393 -39.31 22.42 10.09
C CYS A 393 -40.79 22.08 9.77
N PRO A 394 -41.13 21.12 8.88
CA PRO A 394 -41.15 21.16 7.40
C PRO A 394 -42.56 20.89 6.83
N GLN A 395 -42.90 21.30 5.59
CA GLN A 395 -44.06 20.73 4.86
C GLN A 395 -43.92 20.75 3.32
N SER A 396 -44.00 19.54 2.76
CA SER A 396 -44.72 19.06 1.56
C SER A 396 -44.72 19.80 0.20
N VAL A 397 -44.44 18.98 -0.83
CA VAL A 397 -44.72 19.05 -2.29
C VAL A 397 -46.15 19.54 -2.63
N PRO A 398 -46.41 20.04 -3.86
CA PRO A 398 -46.90 19.13 -4.90
C PRO A 398 -46.38 19.39 -6.34
N LEU A 399 -46.46 18.30 -7.12
CA LEU A 399 -46.38 18.24 -8.58
C LEU A 399 -47.35 19.22 -9.27
N ALA A 400 -46.96 19.71 -10.45
CA ALA A 400 -47.90 20.05 -11.51
C ALA A 400 -47.36 19.57 -12.88
N VAL A 401 -48.29 19.04 -13.65
CA VAL A 401 -48.17 18.22 -14.85
C VAL A 401 -48.84 18.98 -16.01
N VAL A 402 -48.28 18.85 -17.21
CA VAL A 402 -48.91 19.02 -18.55
C VAL A 402 -49.21 20.45 -19.06
N HIS A 403 -48.55 20.83 -20.17
CA HIS A 403 -49.23 20.88 -21.47
C HIS A 403 -48.28 20.97 -22.68
N ASP A 404 -48.51 20.05 -23.62
CA ASP A 404 -48.05 20.05 -25.01
C ASP A 404 -48.32 21.36 -25.75
N LYS A 405 -47.42 21.70 -26.68
CA LYS A 405 -47.79 22.27 -27.99
C LYS A 405 -46.71 22.00 -29.04
N VAL A 406 -47.01 20.98 -29.84
CA VAL A 406 -46.45 20.62 -31.15
C VAL A 406 -46.96 21.61 -32.22
N THR A 407 -46.10 22.25 -33.03
CA THR A 407 -45.95 22.22 -34.53
C THR A 407 -45.87 23.64 -35.14
N PRO A 408 -45.47 23.87 -36.42
CA PRO A 408 -44.18 23.56 -37.08
C PRO A 408 -43.71 24.68 -38.08
N HIS A 409 -42.72 24.35 -38.94
CA HIS A 409 -42.16 25.06 -40.12
C HIS A 409 -41.08 26.13 -39.80
N ARG A 410 -39.87 26.10 -40.38
CA ARG A 410 -39.38 25.62 -41.69
C ARG A 410 -38.10 24.80 -41.59
#